data_AF-A0A938H4T8-F1
#
_entry.id   AF-A0A938H4T8-F1
#
_cell.length_a   1.000
_cell.length_b   1.000
_cell.length_c   1.000
_cell.angle_alpha   90.00
_cell.angle_beta   90.00
_cell.angle_gamma   90.00
#
_symmetry.space_group_name_H-M   'P 1'
#
loop_
_entity.id
_entity.type
_entity.pdbx_description
1 polymer ?
#
loop_
_entity_poly.entity_id
_entity_poly.type
_entity_poly.pdbx_seq_one_letter_code
_entity_poly.pdbx_strand_id
1 'polypeptide(L)'
;MSAPRVVTEALGGGALSRAIQSGSVPAEWVAAVPRQVAEWRAHASQVQGRFAAGAWYAGLQPALAASGAAASRLQRVAEAGGVVVTTGQQPGLFGGPLYTWLKALSALALADRIERETGIPAAPVFWAATDDADYAEASWTAVATDLGVQRLSLSTSGRDGLVMAETPLGPVDEALGALAAAAASAPHGEILEALRAAYAPEATVGRAYVRFLRSVLEPLGIGVLDAWHPATLAAARPTLVNALQRAASIDEAVSLRNVAIERSGYRPQVARIAKLSLVFRAEDGVKARVPLADALRVAADPAATLSANVLLRPVVEQAILPTVAYVAGPGELAYFAQVGAVAEALGMPAPVAVPRWSASIVDPQTDRRLGRLGLVIDDLRDPHAAERRIGDRAIPIALRTELEALRAEVQRRMQAMLAANAEEGELIAPRVLEGAGQQIFHRLDRLERRIRTASRGRETEAMADLTAVRAILMPEGHRQERRLNLVPLLARHGETLLAQLRAGAAMHAGTLVVP
;
A
#
# COMPACT_ATOMS: atom_id res chain seq x y z
N MET A 1 -12.80 -20.97 18.69
CA MET A 1 -13.09 -20.10 17.52
C MET A 1 -12.04 -20.37 16.46
N SER A 2 -12.40 -20.52 15.18
CA SER A 2 -11.40 -20.61 14.11
C SER A 2 -10.54 -19.34 14.12
N ALA A 3 -9.24 -19.45 13.90
CA ALA A 3 -8.38 -18.29 13.72
C ALA A 3 -8.72 -17.59 12.39
N PRO A 4 -8.49 -16.26 12.26
CA PRO A 4 -8.44 -15.64 10.93
C PRO A 4 -7.39 -16.34 10.06
N ARG A 5 -7.44 -16.11 8.76
CA ARG A 5 -6.47 -16.58 7.77
C ARG A 5 -5.84 -15.38 7.09
N VAL A 6 -4.51 -15.37 7.02
CA VAL A 6 -3.75 -14.39 6.25
C VAL A 6 -3.33 -15.02 4.92
N VAL A 7 -3.77 -14.43 3.81
CA VAL A 7 -3.46 -14.89 2.45
C VAL A 7 -2.43 -13.95 1.85
N THR A 8 -1.21 -14.45 1.61
CA THR A 8 -0.17 -13.68 0.91
C THR A 8 -0.57 -13.48 -0.55
N GLU A 9 -0.36 -12.28 -1.08
CA GLU A 9 -0.65 -11.91 -2.45
C GLU A 9 0.58 -11.28 -3.12
N ALA A 10 0.65 -11.37 -4.45
CA ALA A 10 1.64 -10.61 -5.20
C ALA A 10 1.36 -9.10 -5.04
N LEU A 11 2.40 -8.29 -4.77
CA LEU A 11 2.27 -6.85 -4.49
C LEU A 11 1.54 -6.06 -5.59
N GLY A 12 1.65 -6.49 -6.84
CA GLY A 12 0.98 -5.85 -7.98
C GLY A 12 1.59 -4.50 -8.30
N GLY A 13 0.76 -3.51 -8.63
CA GLY A 13 1.20 -2.16 -9.02
C GLY A 13 1.11 -1.89 -10.52
N GLY A 14 1.46 -0.67 -10.94
CA GLY A 14 1.48 -0.26 -12.35
C GLY A 14 2.58 -0.97 -13.17
N ALA A 15 2.61 -0.75 -14.48
CA ALA A 15 3.56 -1.42 -15.38
C ALA A 15 5.03 -1.19 -14.97
N LEU A 16 5.41 0.05 -14.66
CA LEU A 16 6.77 0.39 -14.20
C LEU A 16 7.11 -0.29 -12.87
N SER A 17 6.17 -0.30 -11.91
CA SER A 17 6.35 -0.98 -10.62
C SER A 17 6.64 -2.48 -10.80
N ARG A 18 5.89 -3.16 -11.68
CA ARG A 18 6.09 -4.58 -11.97
C ARG A 18 7.40 -4.84 -12.73
N ALA A 19 7.81 -3.93 -13.61
CA ALA A 19 9.10 -4.01 -14.30
C ALA A 19 10.26 -3.91 -13.30
N ILE A 20 10.17 -3.02 -12.31
CA ILE A 20 11.18 -2.89 -11.24
C ILE A 20 11.21 -4.15 -10.36
N GLN A 21 10.04 -4.66 -9.95
CA GLN A 21 9.94 -5.89 -9.15
C GLN A 21 10.56 -7.12 -9.84
N SER A 22 10.47 -7.20 -11.17
CA SER A 22 11.06 -8.29 -11.96
C SER A 22 12.52 -8.05 -12.36
N GLY A 23 13.07 -6.85 -12.09
CA GLY A 23 14.41 -6.47 -12.56
C GLY A 23 14.50 -6.24 -14.08
N SER A 24 13.39 -5.91 -14.73
CA SER A 24 13.30 -5.70 -16.18
C SER A 24 13.58 -4.25 -16.61
N VAL A 25 13.84 -3.34 -15.67
CA VAL A 25 14.24 -1.96 -15.97
C VAL A 25 15.76 -1.87 -16.15
N PRO A 26 16.27 -0.85 -16.87
CA PRO A 26 17.71 -0.60 -16.94
C PRO A 26 18.36 -0.49 -15.55
N ALA A 27 19.56 -1.05 -15.40
CA ALA A 27 20.23 -1.20 -14.10
C ALA A 27 20.61 0.15 -13.48
N GLU A 28 20.84 1.18 -14.29
CA GLU A 28 21.12 2.54 -13.85
C GLU A 28 19.86 3.27 -13.32
N TRP A 29 18.68 2.63 -13.36
CA TRP A 29 17.46 3.27 -12.89
C TRP A 29 17.24 3.19 -11.39
N VAL A 30 17.60 2.05 -10.81
CA VAL A 30 17.35 1.70 -9.42
C VAL A 30 18.59 1.05 -8.84
N ALA A 31 18.84 1.23 -7.54
CA ALA A 31 19.93 0.53 -6.89
C ALA A 31 19.73 -0.99 -6.98
N ALA A 32 20.81 -1.73 -7.20
CA ALA A 32 20.76 -3.19 -7.19
C ALA A 32 20.36 -3.68 -5.79
N VAL A 33 19.37 -4.57 -5.73
CA VAL A 33 18.93 -5.20 -4.49
C VAL A 33 19.81 -6.43 -4.24
N PRO A 34 20.48 -6.53 -3.09
CA PRO A 34 21.22 -7.75 -2.73
C PRO A 34 20.29 -8.97 -2.71
N ARG A 35 20.74 -10.09 -3.29
CA ARG A 35 19.97 -11.34 -3.42
C ARG A 35 20.58 -12.51 -2.67
N GLN A 36 21.79 -12.34 -2.13
CA GLN A 36 22.47 -13.39 -1.36
C GLN A 36 22.95 -12.86 -0.01
N VAL A 37 23.10 -13.74 0.97
CA VAL A 37 23.60 -13.37 2.31
C VAL A 37 24.95 -12.63 2.25
N ALA A 38 25.85 -13.06 1.36
CA ALA A 38 27.15 -12.40 1.17
C ALA A 38 27.00 -10.97 0.63
N GLU A 39 26.09 -10.75 -0.32
CA GLU A 39 25.81 -9.43 -0.89
C GLU A 39 25.15 -8.52 0.15
N TRP A 40 24.18 -9.05 0.92
CA TRP A 40 23.56 -8.32 2.02
C TRP A 40 24.58 -7.91 3.08
N ARG A 41 25.50 -8.81 3.44
CA ARG A 41 26.58 -8.51 4.39
C ARG A 41 27.49 -7.41 3.85
N ALA A 42 27.93 -7.52 2.59
CA ALA A 42 28.79 -6.51 1.96
C ALA A 42 28.11 -5.13 1.87
N HIS A 43 26.85 -5.09 1.45
CA HIS A 43 26.05 -3.86 1.37
C HIS A 43 25.84 -3.23 2.75
N ALA A 44 25.47 -4.04 3.75
CA ALA A 44 25.33 -3.57 5.13
C ALA A 44 26.65 -2.99 5.66
N SER A 45 27.78 -3.65 5.47
CA SER A 45 29.10 -3.12 5.86
C SER A 45 29.45 -1.81 5.14
N GLN A 46 29.08 -1.66 3.87
CA GLN A 46 29.24 -0.40 3.15
C GLN A 46 28.38 0.72 3.76
N VAL A 47 27.15 0.41 4.18
CA VAL A 47 26.27 1.36 4.87
C VAL A 47 26.84 1.74 6.24
N GLN A 48 27.31 0.77 7.03
CA GLN A 48 27.94 1.03 8.32
C GLN A 48 29.12 1.99 8.20
N GLY A 49 29.97 1.82 7.18
CA GLY A 49 31.15 2.66 6.94
C GLY A 49 30.85 4.13 6.65
N ARG A 50 29.58 4.51 6.40
CA ARG A 50 29.16 5.91 6.19
C ARG A 50 28.81 6.63 7.48
N PHE A 51 28.64 5.91 8.59
CA PHE A 51 28.17 6.47 9.86
C PHE A 51 29.14 6.14 10.98
N ALA A 52 29.44 7.14 11.83
CA ALA A 52 30.07 6.87 13.11
C ALA A 52 29.09 6.11 14.02
N ALA A 53 29.57 5.10 14.74
CA ALA A 53 28.77 4.30 15.66
C ALA A 53 28.04 5.20 16.67
N GLY A 54 26.74 4.94 16.90
CA GLY A 54 25.88 5.72 17.78
C GLY A 54 25.49 7.13 17.31
N ALA A 55 26.22 7.75 16.37
CA ALA A 55 26.04 9.16 16.02
C ALA A 55 24.66 9.46 15.40
N TRP A 56 24.18 8.59 14.51
CA TRP A 56 22.85 8.74 13.88
C TRP A 56 21.73 8.69 14.92
N TYR A 57 21.87 7.84 15.94
CA TYR A 57 20.83 7.64 16.94
C TYR A 57 20.81 8.78 17.96
N ALA A 58 21.98 9.25 18.42
CA ALA A 58 22.06 10.36 19.37
C ALA A 58 21.36 11.63 18.85
N GLY A 59 21.55 11.97 17.56
CA GLY A 59 20.91 13.12 16.94
C GLY A 59 19.40 12.95 16.72
N LEU A 60 18.92 11.72 16.52
CA LEU A 60 17.51 11.44 16.21
C LEU A 60 16.70 10.91 17.40
N GLN A 61 17.34 10.64 18.54
CA GLN A 61 16.67 10.09 19.73
C GLN A 61 15.44 10.91 20.17
N PRO A 62 15.45 12.27 20.14
CA PRO A 62 14.24 13.04 20.45
C PRO A 62 13.09 12.83 19.46
N ALA A 63 13.40 12.66 18.17
CA ALA A 63 12.40 12.42 17.13
C ALA A 63 11.85 10.99 17.12
N LEU A 64 12.66 10.02 17.56
CA LEU A 64 12.24 8.63 17.75
C LEU A 64 11.44 8.48 19.04
N ALA A 65 11.91 9.09 20.13
CA ALA A 65 11.37 9.02 21.48
C ALA A 65 10.90 7.59 21.86
N ALA A 66 11.67 6.59 21.42
CA ALA A 66 11.26 5.21 21.48
C ALA A 66 11.19 4.72 22.93
N SER A 67 10.25 3.80 23.20
CA SER A 67 10.09 3.13 24.49
C SER A 67 10.17 1.59 24.37
N GLY A 68 10.28 0.91 25.51
CA GLY A 68 10.20 -0.55 25.62
C GLY A 68 11.13 -1.32 24.69
N ALA A 69 10.56 -2.26 23.92
CA ALA A 69 11.30 -3.15 23.03
C ALA A 69 11.99 -2.38 21.89
N ALA A 70 11.34 -1.37 21.32
CA ALA A 70 11.95 -0.54 20.27
C ALA A 70 13.15 0.25 20.77
N ALA A 71 13.05 0.88 21.95
CA ALA A 71 14.17 1.59 22.56
C ALA A 71 15.38 0.68 22.77
N SER A 72 15.14 -0.48 23.38
CA SER A 72 16.19 -1.46 23.66
C SER A 72 16.87 -1.95 22.37
N ARG A 73 16.08 -2.21 21.32
CA ARG A 73 16.59 -2.63 20.02
C ARG A 73 17.40 -1.54 19.33
N LEU A 74 16.88 -0.31 19.27
CA LEU A 74 17.55 0.83 18.63
C LEU A 74 18.87 1.15 19.33
N GLN A 75 18.88 1.19 20.66
CA GLN A 75 20.10 1.41 21.44
C GLN A 75 21.17 0.37 21.11
N ARG A 76 20.82 -0.92 21.19
CA ARG A 76 21.73 -2.04 20.88
C ARG A 76 22.30 -1.95 19.46
N VAL A 77 21.45 -1.66 18.48
CA VAL A 77 21.86 -1.53 17.08
C VAL A 77 22.75 -0.31 16.88
N ALA A 78 22.44 0.83 17.50
CA ALA A 78 23.24 2.03 17.41
C ALA A 78 24.63 1.85 18.04
N GLU A 79 24.72 1.26 19.23
CA GLU A 79 25.96 0.96 19.96
C GLU A 79 26.87 0.00 19.20
N ALA A 80 26.28 -1.02 18.56
CA ALA A 80 27.02 -1.98 17.74
C ALA A 80 27.37 -1.46 16.34
N GLY A 81 27.04 -0.19 16.02
CA GLY A 81 27.23 0.38 14.70
C GLY A 81 26.44 -0.34 13.60
N GLY A 82 25.27 -0.90 13.94
CA GLY A 82 24.41 -1.64 13.03
C GLY A 82 23.64 -0.77 12.05
N VAL A 83 22.72 -1.40 11.31
CA VAL A 83 21.96 -0.78 10.23
C VAL A 83 20.46 -0.72 10.53
N VAL A 84 19.71 0.05 9.73
CA VAL A 84 18.25 0.09 9.84
C VAL A 84 17.55 -0.32 8.55
N VAL A 85 16.41 -0.96 8.68
CA VAL A 85 15.45 -1.16 7.59
C VAL A 85 14.33 -0.16 7.79
N THR A 86 14.07 0.66 6.78
CA THR A 86 13.07 1.72 6.88
C THR A 86 11.84 1.44 6.05
N THR A 87 10.75 2.05 6.43
CA THR A 87 9.53 2.22 5.63
C THR A 87 8.84 3.49 6.11
N GLY A 88 7.86 4.01 5.38
CA GLY A 88 7.06 5.11 5.91
C GLY A 88 5.66 5.14 5.37
N GLN A 89 4.82 5.98 5.99
CA GLN A 89 3.51 6.33 5.47
C GLN A 89 3.05 7.69 6.00
N GLN A 90 2.17 8.33 5.23
CA GLN A 90 1.46 9.55 5.63
C GLN A 90 0.50 9.30 6.80
N PRO A 91 0.14 10.33 7.59
CA PRO A 91 -0.76 10.25 8.75
C PRO A 91 -2.23 9.98 8.42
N GLY A 92 -2.54 8.80 7.86
CA GLY A 92 -3.92 8.36 7.66
C GLY A 92 -4.69 8.26 8.98
N LEU A 93 -5.97 8.62 8.95
CA LEU A 93 -6.85 8.58 10.13
C LEU A 93 -6.83 7.19 10.78
N PHE A 94 -6.68 7.16 12.10
CA PHE A 94 -6.60 5.96 12.93
C PHE A 94 -5.52 4.95 12.49
N GLY A 95 -4.33 5.45 12.16
CA GLY A 95 -3.22 4.64 11.64
C GLY A 95 -3.30 4.34 10.15
N GLY A 96 -4.37 4.78 9.48
CA GLY A 96 -4.53 4.67 8.04
C GLY A 96 -4.89 3.26 7.55
N PRO A 97 -4.73 3.01 6.24
CA PRO A 97 -5.10 1.75 5.64
C PRO A 97 -4.20 0.60 6.12
N LEU A 98 -4.70 -0.62 5.99
CA LEU A 98 -4.03 -1.84 6.46
C LEU A 98 -2.60 -2.00 5.92
N TYR A 99 -2.29 -1.52 4.70
CA TYR A 99 -0.93 -1.61 4.17
C TYR A 99 0.10 -0.83 5.01
N THR A 100 -0.30 0.16 5.82
CA THR A 100 0.59 0.87 6.75
C THR A 100 1.25 -0.11 7.72
N TRP A 101 0.46 -1.07 8.22
CA TRP A 101 0.92 -2.11 9.12
C TRP A 101 1.71 -3.18 8.39
N LEU A 102 1.27 -3.59 7.19
CA LEU A 102 2.03 -4.55 6.38
C LEU A 102 3.43 -4.03 6.03
N LYS A 103 3.56 -2.73 5.76
CA LYS A 103 4.84 -2.04 5.61
C LYS A 103 5.71 -2.17 6.86
N ALA A 104 5.17 -1.79 8.02
CA ALA A 104 5.90 -1.86 9.29
C ALA A 104 6.37 -3.30 9.60
N LEU A 105 5.47 -4.28 9.46
CA LEU A 105 5.79 -5.69 9.69
C LEU A 105 6.80 -6.23 8.66
N SER A 106 6.76 -5.75 7.42
CA SER A 106 7.77 -6.10 6.40
C SER A 106 9.15 -5.56 6.77
N ALA A 107 9.23 -4.31 7.26
CA ALA A 107 10.50 -3.74 7.73
C ALA A 107 11.06 -4.51 8.92
N LEU A 108 10.19 -4.87 9.89
CA LEU A 108 10.56 -5.73 11.03
C LEU A 108 11.10 -7.08 10.56
N ALA A 109 10.34 -7.79 9.72
CA ALA A 109 10.72 -9.11 9.25
C ALA A 109 12.02 -9.09 8.44
N LEU A 110 12.24 -8.06 7.63
CA LEU A 110 13.49 -7.90 6.88
C LEU A 110 14.67 -7.57 7.79
N ALA A 111 14.50 -6.69 8.78
CA ALA A 111 15.54 -6.41 9.77
C ALA A 111 15.93 -7.68 10.54
N ASP A 112 14.94 -8.45 11.02
CA ASP A 112 15.15 -9.72 11.71
C ASP A 112 15.89 -10.74 10.83
N ARG A 113 15.52 -10.83 9.54
CA ARG A 113 16.18 -11.74 8.60
C ARG A 113 17.62 -11.30 8.32
N ILE A 114 17.87 -10.01 8.06
CA ILE A 114 19.22 -9.49 7.83
C ILE A 114 20.10 -9.76 9.05
N GLU A 115 19.64 -9.44 10.26
CA GLU A 115 20.40 -9.67 11.49
C GLU A 115 20.74 -11.16 11.67
N ARG A 116 19.76 -12.05 11.47
CA ARG A 116 19.97 -13.50 11.61
C ARG A 116 20.97 -14.07 10.61
N GLU A 117 20.84 -13.74 9.33
CA GLU A 117 21.68 -14.37 8.29
C GLU A 117 23.06 -13.72 8.18
N THR A 118 23.16 -12.41 8.41
CA THR A 118 24.42 -11.69 8.22
C THR A 118 25.25 -11.57 9.51
N GLY A 119 24.61 -11.60 10.67
CA GLY A 119 25.20 -11.30 11.98
C GLY A 119 25.30 -9.80 12.29
N ILE A 120 24.88 -8.93 11.37
CA ILE A 120 24.94 -7.47 11.54
C ILE A 120 23.67 -7.01 12.28
N PRO A 121 23.77 -6.33 13.44
CA PRO A 121 22.60 -5.83 14.16
C PRO A 121 21.73 -4.93 13.29
N ALA A 122 20.42 -5.18 13.29
CA ALA A 122 19.48 -4.44 12.45
C ALA A 122 18.21 -4.05 13.22
N ALA A 123 17.75 -2.81 13.02
CA ALA A 123 16.50 -2.31 13.59
C ALA A 123 15.51 -1.85 12.51
N PRO A 124 14.21 -2.14 12.65
CA PRO A 124 13.18 -1.53 11.82
C PRO A 124 12.82 -0.12 12.33
N VAL A 125 12.73 0.83 11.40
CA VAL A 125 12.28 2.21 11.66
C VAL A 125 11.14 2.57 10.73
N PHE A 126 10.03 3.02 11.31
CA PHE A 126 8.89 3.55 10.61
C PHE A 126 8.96 5.08 10.56
N TRP A 127 9.07 5.65 9.36
CA TRP A 127 9.00 7.07 9.07
C TRP A 127 7.54 7.53 9.06
N ALA A 128 7.08 8.15 10.14
CA ALA A 128 5.77 8.79 10.18
C ALA A 128 5.88 10.15 9.47
N ALA A 129 5.33 10.26 8.26
CA ALA A 129 5.46 11.44 7.40
C ALA A 129 4.55 12.60 7.84
N THR A 130 4.71 13.05 9.07
CA THR A 130 4.00 14.18 9.68
C THR A 130 4.31 15.52 8.99
N ASP A 131 5.33 15.55 8.15
CA ASP A 131 5.72 16.65 7.26
C ASP A 131 4.89 16.74 5.97
N ASP A 132 4.01 15.76 5.73
CA ASP A 132 3.07 15.79 4.62
C ASP A 132 1.94 16.80 4.88
N ALA A 133 1.33 17.32 3.81
CA ALA A 133 0.30 18.36 3.88
C ALA A 133 -0.99 17.98 3.12
N ASP A 134 -1.14 16.71 2.71
CA ASP A 134 -2.35 16.21 2.07
C ASP A 134 -3.41 15.84 3.12
N TYR A 135 -4.15 16.86 3.59
CA TYR A 135 -5.25 16.66 4.53
C TYR A 135 -6.37 15.78 3.95
N ALA A 136 -6.59 15.82 2.63
CA ALA A 136 -7.64 15.04 2.00
C ALA A 136 -7.37 13.52 2.10
N GLU A 137 -6.10 13.11 2.09
CA GLU A 137 -5.69 11.74 2.37
C GLU A 137 -5.73 11.41 3.87
N ALA A 138 -5.30 12.35 4.73
CA ALA A 138 -5.19 12.13 6.18
C ALA A 138 -6.55 12.13 6.93
N SER A 139 -7.56 12.82 6.40
CA SER A 139 -8.82 13.12 7.10
C SER A 139 -9.85 11.98 7.12
N TRP A 140 -9.56 10.82 6.53
CA TRP A 140 -10.52 9.72 6.48
C TRP A 140 -9.87 8.33 6.56
N THR A 141 -10.69 7.36 6.91
CA THR A 141 -10.40 5.93 6.81
C THR A 141 -11.68 5.17 6.45
N ALA A 142 -11.58 3.90 6.07
CA ALA A 142 -12.76 3.08 5.81
C ALA A 142 -12.81 1.82 6.68
N VAL A 143 -14.03 1.39 6.98
CA VAL A 143 -14.33 0.14 7.66
C VAL A 143 -15.35 -0.66 6.86
N ALA A 144 -15.31 -1.99 7.00
CA ALA A 144 -16.31 -2.85 6.41
C ALA A 144 -17.47 -3.07 7.39
N THR A 145 -18.69 -3.05 6.85
CA THR A 145 -19.93 -3.39 7.54
C THR A 145 -20.69 -4.43 6.72
N ASP A 146 -21.74 -5.03 7.28
CA ASP A 146 -22.61 -5.93 6.53
C ASP A 146 -23.38 -5.23 5.39
N LEU A 147 -23.49 -3.90 5.45
CA LEU A 147 -24.15 -3.09 4.42
C LEU A 147 -23.19 -2.57 3.34
N GLY A 148 -21.88 -2.79 3.48
CA GLY A 148 -20.88 -2.25 2.58
C GLY A 148 -19.72 -1.57 3.30
N VAL A 149 -18.96 -0.81 2.52
CA VAL A 149 -17.85 0.00 3.04
C VAL A 149 -18.42 1.30 3.62
N GLN A 150 -18.07 1.60 4.87
CA GLN A 150 -18.38 2.87 5.51
C GLN A 150 -17.11 3.71 5.59
N ARG A 151 -17.16 4.92 5.04
CA ARG A 151 -16.10 5.92 5.17
C ARG A 151 -16.30 6.72 6.46
N LEU A 152 -15.24 6.80 7.25
CA LEU A 152 -15.16 7.60 8.47
C LEU A 152 -14.27 8.80 8.18
N SER A 153 -14.76 10.01 8.44
CA SER A 153 -14.03 11.24 8.13
C SER A 153 -14.04 12.20 9.31
N LEU A 154 -13.03 13.07 9.40
CA LEU A 154 -13.02 14.21 10.31
C LEU A 154 -13.92 15.33 9.79
N SER A 155 -14.50 16.10 10.70
CA SER A 155 -15.38 17.24 10.38
C SER A 155 -14.63 18.57 10.24
N THR A 156 -13.37 18.64 10.66
CA THR A 156 -12.54 19.85 10.63
C THR A 156 -12.10 20.19 9.20
N SER A 157 -12.10 21.46 8.82
CA SER A 157 -11.45 21.92 7.59
C SER A 157 -9.97 22.19 7.87
N GLY A 158 -9.08 21.40 7.28
CA GLY A 158 -7.64 21.67 7.25
C GLY A 158 -7.33 22.98 6.52
N ARG A 159 -6.22 23.63 6.86
CA ARG A 159 -5.65 24.71 6.05
C ARG A 159 -4.81 24.10 4.93
N ASP A 160 -5.03 24.51 3.69
CA ASP A 160 -4.25 24.02 2.54
C ASP A 160 -2.75 24.23 2.76
N GLY A 161 -1.98 23.15 2.55
CA GLY A 161 -0.52 23.17 2.69
C GLY A 161 0.01 23.12 4.12
N LEU A 162 -0.84 23.15 5.15
CA LEU A 162 -0.42 22.96 6.54
C LEU A 162 0.01 21.51 6.77
N VAL A 163 1.19 21.32 7.35
CA VAL A 163 1.68 19.98 7.67
C VAL A 163 0.80 19.26 8.68
N MET A 164 0.73 17.94 8.59
CA MET A 164 -0.07 17.14 9.51
C MET A 164 0.41 17.26 10.96
N ALA A 165 1.69 17.49 11.18
CA ALA A 165 2.24 17.78 12.51
C ALA A 165 1.58 18.97 13.21
N GLU A 166 1.11 19.96 12.45
CA GLU A 166 0.53 21.22 12.94
C GLU A 166 -0.97 21.32 12.65
N THR A 167 -1.54 20.42 11.86
CA THR A 167 -2.96 20.40 11.52
C THR A 167 -3.80 19.96 12.73
N PRO A 168 -4.72 20.80 13.26
CA PRO A 168 -5.60 20.42 14.35
C PRO A 168 -6.47 19.21 13.99
N LEU A 169 -6.63 18.28 14.92
CA LEU A 169 -7.49 17.11 14.73
C LEU A 169 -8.98 17.52 14.77
N GLY A 170 -9.39 18.19 15.86
CA GLY A 170 -10.78 18.59 16.09
C GLY A 170 -11.68 17.42 16.52
N PRO A 171 -13.02 17.57 16.45
CA PRO A 171 -13.96 16.56 16.92
C PRO A 171 -13.78 15.21 16.21
N VAL A 172 -13.59 14.15 16.98
CA VAL A 172 -13.24 12.81 16.46
C VAL A 172 -14.08 11.67 17.07
N ASP A 173 -14.91 11.99 18.07
CA ASP A 173 -15.69 11.00 18.84
C ASP A 173 -16.66 10.19 17.96
N GLU A 174 -17.33 10.84 17.00
CA GLU A 174 -18.24 10.15 16.07
C GLU A 174 -17.49 9.12 15.22
N ALA A 175 -16.36 9.52 14.63
CA ALA A 175 -15.53 8.64 13.82
C ALA A 175 -14.93 7.49 14.66
N LEU A 176 -14.50 7.76 15.90
CA LEU A 176 -14.04 6.72 16.84
C LEU A 176 -15.17 5.76 17.22
N GLY A 177 -16.37 6.27 17.47
CA GLY A 177 -17.56 5.48 17.78
C GLY A 177 -17.92 4.53 16.64
N ALA A 178 -17.90 5.03 15.40
CA ALA A 178 -18.16 4.23 14.21
C ALA A 178 -17.06 3.18 13.95
N LEU A 179 -15.78 3.51 14.16
CA LEU A 179 -14.67 2.54 14.09
C LEU A 179 -14.83 1.43 15.14
N ALA A 180 -15.17 1.81 16.38
CA ALA A 180 -15.39 0.85 17.46
C ALA A 180 -16.61 -0.04 17.19
N ALA A 181 -17.69 0.51 16.62
CA ALA A 181 -18.86 -0.28 16.21
C ALA A 181 -18.51 -1.31 15.13
N ALA A 182 -17.63 -0.94 14.17
CA ALA A 182 -17.14 -1.86 13.15
C ALA A 182 -16.23 -2.98 13.71
N ALA A 183 -15.68 -2.80 14.91
CA ALA A 183 -14.96 -3.85 15.62
C ALA A 183 -15.90 -4.92 16.26
N ALA A 184 -17.22 -4.70 16.28
CA ALA A 184 -18.21 -5.61 16.88
C ALA A 184 -17.84 -6.03 18.32
N SER A 185 -18.13 -7.28 18.73
CA SER A 185 -17.56 -7.85 19.97
C SER A 185 -16.03 -7.82 19.84
N ALA A 186 -15.39 -6.84 20.48
CA ALA A 186 -13.95 -6.62 20.48
C ALA A 186 -13.35 -7.21 21.76
N PRO A 187 -13.06 -8.53 21.81
CA PRO A 187 -12.44 -9.15 22.98
C PRO A 187 -11.05 -8.56 23.28
N HIS A 188 -10.42 -7.87 22.32
CA HIS A 188 -9.11 -7.23 22.46
C HIS A 188 -9.25 -5.70 22.41
N GLY A 189 -9.84 -5.11 23.45
CA GLY A 189 -10.13 -3.68 23.54
C GLY A 189 -8.91 -2.75 23.60
N GLU A 190 -7.74 -3.27 23.96
CA GLU A 190 -6.51 -2.49 24.19
C GLU A 190 -6.12 -1.61 22.99
N ILE A 191 -6.28 -2.10 21.76
CA ILE A 191 -5.97 -1.30 20.57
C ILE A 191 -6.95 -0.13 20.37
N LEU A 192 -8.23 -0.31 20.75
CA LEU A 192 -9.22 0.76 20.72
C LEU A 192 -8.98 1.77 21.84
N GLU A 193 -8.51 1.32 23.00
CA GLU A 193 -8.10 2.19 24.11
C GLU A 193 -6.87 3.02 23.74
N ALA A 194 -5.84 2.38 23.17
CA ALA A 194 -4.66 3.06 22.65
C ALA A 194 -5.02 4.11 21.60
N LEU A 195 -5.98 3.79 20.72
CA LEU A 195 -6.47 4.72 19.72
C LEU A 195 -7.21 5.91 20.35
N ARG A 196 -8.14 5.68 21.28
CA ARG A 196 -8.85 6.75 22.01
C ARG A 196 -7.88 7.64 22.79
N ALA A 197 -6.86 7.05 23.40
CA ALA A 197 -5.83 7.80 24.11
C ALA A 197 -4.99 8.68 23.16
N ALA A 198 -4.78 8.24 21.91
CA ALA A 198 -3.97 8.96 20.94
C ALA A 198 -4.74 10.07 20.20
N TYR A 199 -5.99 9.81 19.81
CA TYR A 199 -6.84 10.71 19.03
C TYR A 199 -7.76 11.53 19.94
N ALA A 200 -7.18 12.49 20.65
CA ALA A 200 -7.91 13.46 21.46
C ALA A 200 -8.16 14.77 20.65
N PRO A 201 -9.32 15.45 20.79
CA PRO A 201 -9.68 16.61 19.96
C PRO A 201 -8.67 17.76 19.95
N GLU A 202 -7.94 17.94 21.05
CA GLU A 202 -6.90 18.96 21.23
C GLU A 202 -5.56 18.63 20.57
N ALA A 203 -5.38 17.40 20.07
CA ALA A 203 -4.17 16.99 19.38
C ALA A 203 -4.12 17.54 17.94
N THR A 204 -2.94 17.44 17.32
CA THR A 204 -2.80 17.55 15.86
C THR A 204 -2.91 16.16 15.22
N VAL A 205 -3.25 16.11 13.93
CA VAL A 205 -3.35 14.87 13.15
C VAL A 205 -2.05 14.06 13.24
N GLY A 206 -0.91 14.72 13.03
CA GLY A 206 0.41 14.10 13.09
C GLY A 206 0.77 13.59 14.48
N ARG A 207 0.48 14.35 15.53
CA ARG A 207 0.76 13.94 16.92
C ARG A 207 -0.11 12.73 17.32
N ALA A 208 -1.38 12.73 16.97
CA ALA A 208 -2.27 11.60 17.22
C ALA A 208 -1.79 10.33 16.49
N TYR A 209 -1.39 10.48 15.22
CA TYR A 209 -0.84 9.38 14.42
C TYR A 209 0.44 8.80 15.01
N VAL A 210 1.44 9.63 15.33
CA VAL A 210 2.71 9.18 15.94
C VAL A 210 2.45 8.51 17.29
N ARG A 211 1.61 9.10 18.15
CA ARG A 211 1.29 8.53 19.46
C ARG A 211 0.63 7.16 19.32
N PHE A 212 -0.32 7.01 18.41
CA PHE A 212 -0.97 5.74 18.15
C PHE A 212 0.03 4.70 17.62
N LEU A 213 0.81 5.04 16.59
CA LEU A 213 1.79 4.11 16.03
C LEU A 213 2.84 3.68 17.04
N ARG A 214 3.34 4.59 17.89
CA ARG A 214 4.28 4.22 18.96
C ARG A 214 3.68 3.19 19.91
N SER A 215 2.43 3.38 20.32
CA SER A 215 1.76 2.46 21.26
C SER A 215 1.60 1.03 20.73
N VAL A 216 1.55 0.84 19.40
CA VAL A 216 1.28 -0.47 18.78
C VAL A 216 2.49 -1.08 18.06
N LEU A 217 3.45 -0.26 17.59
CA LEU A 217 4.63 -0.73 16.86
C LEU A 217 5.86 -0.87 17.76
N GLU A 218 6.02 -0.01 18.79
CA GLU A 218 7.19 -0.10 19.67
C GLU A 218 7.25 -1.39 20.50
N PRO A 219 6.13 -1.95 21.00
CA PRO A 219 6.14 -3.27 21.63
C PRO A 219 6.66 -4.39 20.71
N LEU A 220 6.57 -4.21 19.39
CA LEU A 220 7.10 -5.14 18.39
C LEU A 220 8.59 -4.93 18.09
N GLY A 221 9.22 -3.92 18.70
CA GLY A 221 10.60 -3.55 18.43
C GLY A 221 10.79 -2.60 17.24
N ILE A 222 9.72 -1.94 16.77
CA ILE A 222 9.76 -1.01 15.64
C ILE A 222 9.79 0.43 16.16
N GLY A 223 10.86 1.16 15.85
CA GLY A 223 10.96 2.59 16.17
C GLY A 223 10.07 3.43 15.27
N VAL A 224 9.46 4.49 15.79
CA VAL A 224 8.65 5.43 14.99
C VAL A 224 9.30 6.81 15.02
N LEU A 225 9.82 7.23 13.86
CA LEU A 225 10.43 8.55 13.66
C LEU A 225 9.36 9.55 13.24
N ASP A 226 9.25 10.65 13.98
CA ASP A 226 8.44 11.81 13.61
C ASP A 226 9.19 12.70 12.60
N ALA A 227 8.69 12.79 11.37
CA ALA A 227 9.36 13.46 10.26
C ALA A 227 9.48 14.99 10.42
N TRP A 228 8.51 15.61 11.10
CA TRP A 228 8.48 17.05 11.36
C TRP A 228 9.13 17.44 12.69
N HIS A 229 9.64 16.48 13.46
CA HIS A 229 10.30 16.78 14.72
C HIS A 229 11.58 17.63 14.49
N PRO A 230 11.87 18.64 15.34
CA PRO A 230 13.04 19.50 15.16
C PRO A 230 14.37 18.76 14.98
N ALA A 231 14.55 17.65 15.69
CA ALA A 231 15.74 16.79 15.56
C ALA A 231 15.87 16.15 14.16
N THR A 232 14.75 15.69 13.56
CA THR A 232 14.74 15.17 12.19
C THR A 232 15.04 16.27 11.19
N LEU A 233 14.42 17.44 11.35
CA LEU A 233 14.64 18.60 10.47
C LEU A 233 16.09 19.09 10.53
N ALA A 234 16.68 19.14 11.72
CA ALA A 234 18.08 19.51 11.92
C ALA A 234 19.04 18.50 11.25
N ALA A 235 18.79 17.20 11.42
CA ALA A 235 19.60 16.16 10.79
C ALA A 235 19.47 16.17 9.25
N ALA A 236 18.27 16.44 8.72
CA ALA A 236 18.00 16.47 7.28
C ALA A 236 18.56 17.73 6.58
N ARG A 237 18.76 18.82 7.34
CA ARG A 237 19.10 20.14 6.81
C ARG A 237 20.33 20.16 5.89
N PRO A 238 21.48 19.53 6.22
CA PRO A 238 22.65 19.57 5.33
C PRO A 238 22.36 19.01 3.94
N THR A 239 21.64 17.89 3.86
CA THR A 239 21.24 17.26 2.59
C THR A 239 20.24 18.12 1.82
N LEU A 240 19.30 18.78 2.52
CA LEU A 240 18.33 19.69 1.90
C LEU A 240 18.99 20.96 1.35
N VAL A 241 19.95 21.52 2.07
CA VAL A 241 20.75 22.67 1.61
C VAL A 241 21.57 22.30 0.38
N ASN A 242 22.23 21.13 0.38
CA ASN A 242 22.93 20.62 -0.80
C ASN A 242 21.96 20.41 -1.99
N ALA A 243 20.75 19.89 -1.75
CA ALA A 243 19.73 19.75 -2.78
C ALA A 243 19.25 21.09 -3.36
N LEU A 244 19.16 22.15 -2.55
CA LEU A 244 18.89 23.50 -3.04
C LEU A 244 20.05 24.04 -3.87
N GLN A 245 21.31 23.84 -3.43
CA GLN A 245 22.50 24.26 -4.16
C GLN A 245 22.62 23.57 -5.53
N ARG A 246 22.17 22.31 -5.63
CA ARG A 246 22.19 21.51 -6.86
C ARG A 246 20.82 21.41 -7.55
N ALA A 247 19.87 22.29 -7.21
CA ALA A 247 18.47 22.16 -7.62
C ALA A 247 18.27 22.12 -9.14
N ALA A 248 19.04 22.92 -9.90
CA ALA A 248 18.99 22.92 -11.36
C ALA A 248 19.46 21.58 -11.97
N SER A 249 20.57 21.03 -11.47
CA SER A 249 21.08 19.73 -11.90
C SER A 249 20.12 18.58 -11.56
N ILE A 250 19.46 18.64 -10.40
CA ILE A 250 18.43 17.67 -10.01
C ILE A 250 17.22 17.75 -10.96
N ASP A 251 16.74 18.96 -11.26
CA ASP A 251 15.60 19.16 -12.17
C ASP A 251 15.89 18.64 -13.59
N GLU A 252 17.11 18.86 -14.10
CA GLU A 252 17.58 18.31 -15.37
C GLU A 252 17.66 16.77 -15.34
N ALA A 253 18.28 16.20 -14.31
CA ALA A 253 18.42 14.75 -14.17
C ALA A 253 17.05 14.03 -14.11
N VAL A 254 16.10 14.58 -13.35
CA VAL A 254 14.72 14.05 -13.30
C VAL A 254 14.03 14.20 -14.66
N SER A 255 14.24 15.32 -15.37
CA SER A 255 13.68 15.51 -16.71
C SER A 255 14.20 14.47 -17.71
N LEU A 256 15.52 14.21 -17.73
CA LEU A 256 16.12 13.19 -18.58
C LEU A 256 15.62 11.79 -18.23
N ARG A 257 15.48 11.49 -16.94
CA ARG A 257 14.95 10.21 -16.48
C ARG A 257 13.49 10.02 -16.88
N ASN A 258 12.66 11.06 -16.81
CA ASN A 258 11.27 10.98 -17.28
C ASN A 258 11.19 10.63 -18.77
N VAL A 259 12.02 11.27 -19.61
CA VAL A 259 12.09 10.96 -21.05
C VAL A 259 12.53 9.51 -21.28
N ALA A 260 13.50 9.00 -20.51
CA ALA A 260 13.95 7.61 -20.62
C ALA A 260 12.85 6.61 -20.24
N ILE A 261 12.08 6.90 -19.18
CA ILE A 261 10.92 6.10 -18.75
C ILE A 261 9.87 6.05 -19.87
N GLU A 262 9.54 7.20 -20.46
CA GLU A 262 8.54 7.31 -21.54
C GLU A 262 8.99 6.57 -22.81
N ARG A 263 10.25 6.73 -23.23
CA ARG A 263 10.83 6.02 -24.38
C ARG A 263 10.83 4.51 -24.22
N SER A 264 10.81 4.02 -22.98
CA SER A 264 10.74 2.58 -22.66
C SER A 264 9.30 2.05 -22.55
N GLY A 265 8.30 2.87 -22.90
CA GLY A 265 6.88 2.48 -22.90
C GLY A 265 6.21 2.56 -21.53
N TYR A 266 6.84 3.19 -20.55
CA TYR A 266 6.30 3.40 -19.21
C TYR A 266 5.84 4.84 -19.00
N ARG A 267 5.23 5.13 -17.84
CA ARG A 267 4.87 6.49 -17.41
C ARG A 267 5.66 6.85 -16.15
N PRO A 268 6.24 8.06 -16.06
CA PRO A 268 6.82 8.56 -14.82
C PRO A 268 5.78 8.54 -13.70
N GLN A 269 6.18 8.11 -12.51
CA GLN A 269 5.26 7.97 -11.38
C GLN A 269 4.98 9.30 -10.69
N VAL A 270 5.99 10.16 -10.58
CA VAL A 270 5.88 11.49 -9.98
C VAL A 270 6.01 12.54 -11.06
N ALA A 271 4.99 13.40 -11.16
CA ALA A 271 4.98 14.51 -12.11
C ALA A 271 6.05 15.56 -11.75
N ARG A 272 6.81 15.99 -12.76
CA ARG A 272 7.72 17.13 -12.65
C ARG A 272 6.90 18.42 -12.68
N ILE A 273 7.24 19.37 -11.81
CA ILE A 273 6.70 20.74 -11.88
C ILE A 273 7.85 21.66 -12.27
N ALA A 274 7.79 22.20 -13.48
CA ALA A 274 8.87 23.01 -14.04
C ALA A 274 9.20 24.20 -13.13
N LYS A 275 10.49 24.54 -13.04
CA LYS A 275 11.03 25.69 -12.27
C LYS A 275 10.86 25.60 -10.74
N LEU A 276 10.40 24.48 -10.20
CA LEU A 276 10.34 24.24 -8.76
C LEU A 276 11.35 23.16 -8.35
N SER A 277 12.06 23.40 -7.25
CA SER A 277 12.95 22.40 -6.67
C SER A 277 12.16 21.25 -6.01
N LEU A 278 12.90 20.21 -5.60
CA LEU A 278 12.36 19.11 -4.80
C LEU A 278 12.30 19.43 -3.29
N VAL A 279 12.58 20.68 -2.89
CA VAL A 279 12.61 21.13 -1.50
C VAL A 279 11.44 22.06 -1.23
N PHE A 280 10.78 21.87 -0.09
CA PHE A 280 9.79 22.79 0.46
C PHE A 280 10.43 23.67 1.52
N ARG A 281 9.99 24.92 1.59
CA ARG A 281 10.16 25.82 2.74
C ARG A 281 8.83 25.92 3.45
N ALA A 282 8.85 25.90 4.78
CA ALA A 282 7.65 26.09 5.59
C ALA A 282 7.72 27.37 6.41
N GLU A 283 6.60 28.08 6.44
CA GLU A 283 6.35 29.25 7.29
C GLU A 283 5.04 28.98 8.04
N ASP A 284 5.07 29.02 9.38
CA ASP A 284 3.95 28.65 10.26
C ASP A 284 3.27 27.32 9.86
N GLY A 285 4.09 26.31 9.58
CA GLY A 285 3.66 24.96 9.19
C GLY A 285 3.17 24.83 7.75
N VAL A 286 3.02 25.91 6.99
CA VAL A 286 2.52 25.87 5.62
C VAL A 286 3.66 25.67 4.64
N LYS A 287 3.63 24.56 3.89
CA LYS A 287 4.68 24.19 2.93
C LYS A 287 4.46 24.82 1.55
N ALA A 288 5.51 25.44 1.03
CA ALA A 288 5.60 25.88 -0.36
C ALA A 288 6.87 25.33 -1.02
N ARG A 289 6.77 24.86 -2.27
CA ARG A 289 7.95 24.42 -3.03
C ARG A 289 8.84 25.62 -3.34
N VAL A 290 10.14 25.47 -3.11
CA VAL A 290 11.12 26.54 -3.39
C VAL A 290 11.34 26.65 -4.90
N PRO A 291 11.11 27.82 -5.52
CA PRO A 291 11.45 28.05 -6.93
C PRO A 291 12.95 27.90 -7.18
N LEU A 292 13.34 27.41 -8.35
CA LEU A 292 14.77 27.26 -8.71
C LEU A 292 15.53 28.59 -8.64
N ALA A 293 14.86 29.71 -9.01
CA ALA A 293 15.45 31.04 -8.95
C ALA A 293 15.79 31.50 -7.52
N ASP A 294 15.09 30.98 -6.51
CA ASP A 294 15.28 31.30 -5.10
C ASP A 294 16.16 30.29 -4.36
N ALA A 295 16.56 29.20 -5.02
CA ALA A 295 17.15 28.04 -4.34
C ALA A 295 18.42 28.39 -3.56
N LEU A 296 19.35 29.15 -4.15
CA LEU A 296 20.59 29.57 -3.48
C LEU A 296 20.34 30.53 -2.32
N ARG A 297 19.36 31.44 -2.46
CA ARG A 297 18.99 32.39 -1.41
C ARG A 297 18.40 31.65 -0.20
N VAL A 298 17.49 30.70 -0.45
CA VAL A 298 16.88 29.89 0.61
C VAL A 298 17.89 28.93 1.24
N ALA A 299 18.83 28.38 0.47
CA ALA A 299 19.91 27.54 0.98
C ALA A 299 20.80 28.28 1.99
N ALA A 300 21.00 29.59 1.80
CA ALA A 300 21.82 30.44 2.66
C ALA A 300 21.08 30.92 3.93
N ASP A 301 19.76 30.73 4.04
CA ASP A 301 18.96 31.16 5.18
C ASP A 301 18.98 30.10 6.29
N PRO A 302 19.73 30.29 7.41
CA PRO A 302 19.82 29.31 8.49
C PRO A 302 18.50 29.12 9.26
N ALA A 303 17.59 30.10 9.20
CA ALA A 303 16.31 30.07 9.89
C ALA A 303 15.20 29.37 9.08
N ALA A 304 15.43 29.06 7.81
CA ALA A 304 14.44 28.40 6.97
C ALA A 304 14.16 26.96 7.43
N THR A 305 12.91 26.66 7.74
CA THR A 305 12.42 25.28 7.93
C THR A 305 12.26 24.61 6.57
N LEU A 306 13.02 23.54 6.33
CA LEU A 306 13.06 22.85 5.03
C LEU A 306 12.55 21.42 5.16
N SER A 307 11.91 20.91 4.11
CA SER A 307 11.56 19.49 3.99
C SER A 307 11.63 19.00 2.54
N ALA A 308 11.72 17.68 2.38
CA ALA A 308 11.82 17.06 1.07
C ALA A 308 10.45 16.81 0.43
N ASN A 309 10.42 16.71 -0.90
CA ASN A 309 9.33 16.03 -1.59
C ASN A 309 9.54 14.51 -1.65
N VAL A 310 8.58 13.80 -2.23
CA VAL A 310 8.59 12.34 -2.35
C VAL A 310 9.82 11.76 -3.07
N LEU A 311 10.43 12.47 -4.04
CA LEU A 311 11.61 12.00 -4.78
C LEU A 311 12.91 12.23 -4.01
N LEU A 312 12.99 13.31 -3.24
CA LEU A 312 14.18 13.64 -2.45
C LEU A 312 14.17 12.95 -1.07
N ARG A 313 12.99 12.68 -0.49
CA ARG A 313 12.85 12.09 0.86
C ARG A 313 13.65 10.79 1.04
N PRO A 314 13.63 9.80 0.13
CA PRO A 314 14.45 8.60 0.30
C PRO A 314 15.96 8.87 0.37
N VAL A 315 16.44 9.90 -0.35
CA VAL A 315 17.86 10.30 -0.34
C VAL A 315 18.22 11.00 0.97
N VAL A 316 17.32 11.83 1.51
CA VAL A 316 17.48 12.46 2.84
C VAL A 316 17.46 11.41 3.94
N GLU A 317 16.53 10.46 3.87
CA GLU A 317 16.36 9.41 4.86
C GLU A 317 17.63 8.56 5.03
N GLN A 318 18.21 8.06 3.93
CA GLN A 318 19.48 7.32 4.00
C GLN A 318 20.70 8.17 4.39
N ALA A 319 20.57 9.50 4.39
CA ALA A 319 21.65 10.40 4.80
C ALA A 319 21.68 10.58 6.32
N ILE A 320 20.53 10.43 6.98
CA ILE A 320 20.38 10.63 8.43
C ILE A 320 20.23 9.31 9.20
N LEU A 321 19.88 8.23 8.50
CA LEU A 321 19.78 6.87 9.03
C LEU A 321 20.71 5.92 8.24
N PRO A 322 21.35 4.93 8.89
CA PRO A 322 22.13 3.90 8.21
C PRO A 322 21.21 2.87 7.52
N THR A 323 20.44 3.34 6.54
CA THR A 323 19.39 2.58 5.87
C THR A 323 19.99 1.54 4.93
N VAL A 324 19.87 0.26 5.28
CA VAL A 324 20.28 -0.87 4.43
C VAL A 324 19.26 -1.15 3.35
N ALA A 325 17.97 -0.95 3.64
CA ALA A 325 16.89 -1.12 2.68
C ALA A 325 15.66 -0.29 3.07
N TYR A 326 14.99 0.25 2.05
CA TYR A 326 13.70 0.91 2.13
C TYR A 326 12.61 -0.07 1.66
N VAL A 327 11.67 -0.40 2.52
CA VAL A 327 10.53 -1.26 2.19
C VAL A 327 9.43 -0.42 1.51
N ALA A 328 9.20 -0.70 0.23
CA ALA A 328 8.36 0.10 -0.66
C ALA A 328 7.07 -0.61 -1.06
N GLY A 329 5.97 0.14 -1.11
CA GLY A 329 4.75 -0.22 -1.82
C GLY A 329 4.89 -0.07 -3.35
N PRO A 330 3.85 -0.45 -4.12
CA PRO A 330 3.94 -0.50 -5.58
C PRO A 330 4.18 0.87 -6.21
N GLY A 331 3.51 1.92 -5.73
CA GLY A 331 3.72 3.28 -6.22
C GLY A 331 5.11 3.81 -5.86
N GLU A 332 5.65 3.40 -4.72
CA GLU A 332 6.98 3.82 -4.28
C GLU A 332 8.06 3.17 -5.13
N LEU A 333 7.97 1.86 -5.35
CA LEU A 333 8.87 1.15 -6.27
C LEU A 333 8.92 1.85 -7.63
N ALA A 334 7.77 2.26 -8.19
CA ALA A 334 7.72 2.95 -9.48
C ALA A 334 8.47 4.29 -9.47
N TYR A 335 8.36 5.11 -8.42
CA TYR A 335 9.08 6.39 -8.36
C TYR A 335 10.56 6.22 -8.01
N PHE A 336 11.00 5.07 -7.51
CA PHE A 336 12.43 4.84 -7.24
C PHE A 336 13.28 4.88 -8.52
N ALA A 337 12.69 4.62 -9.69
CA ALA A 337 13.34 4.87 -10.97
C ALA A 337 13.69 6.37 -11.19
N GLN A 338 12.97 7.29 -10.55
CA GLN A 338 13.26 8.73 -10.55
C GLN A 338 14.18 9.13 -9.39
N VAL A 339 14.07 8.47 -8.22
CA VAL A 339 14.94 8.69 -7.04
C VAL A 339 16.41 8.43 -7.38
N GLY A 340 16.71 7.41 -8.20
CA GLY A 340 18.08 7.13 -8.64
C GLY A 340 18.75 8.33 -9.32
N ALA A 341 18.02 9.05 -10.17
CA ALA A 341 18.51 10.26 -10.83
C ALA A 341 18.76 11.42 -9.83
N VAL A 342 17.93 11.52 -8.78
CA VAL A 342 18.12 12.53 -7.72
C VAL A 342 19.39 12.22 -6.91
N ALA A 343 19.61 10.96 -6.55
CA ALA A 343 20.80 10.54 -5.81
C ALA A 343 22.08 10.80 -6.63
N GLU A 344 22.07 10.44 -7.92
CA GLU A 344 23.18 10.70 -8.85
C GLU A 344 23.48 12.21 -8.96
N ALA A 345 22.44 13.04 -9.17
CA ALA A 345 22.58 14.50 -9.23
C ALA A 345 23.08 15.13 -7.93
N LEU A 346 22.95 14.43 -6.80
CA LEU A 346 23.50 14.83 -5.50
C LEU A 346 24.89 14.24 -5.22
N GLY A 347 25.39 13.33 -6.05
CA GLY A 347 26.64 12.60 -5.80
C GLY A 347 26.53 11.63 -4.62
N MET A 348 25.31 11.13 -4.36
CA MET A 348 25.01 10.23 -3.25
C MET A 348 24.67 8.82 -3.77
N PRO A 349 24.93 7.77 -3.00
CA PRO A 349 24.48 6.41 -3.34
C PRO A 349 22.97 6.38 -3.54
N ALA A 350 22.47 5.59 -4.49
CA ALA A 350 21.03 5.41 -4.64
C ALA A 350 20.47 4.55 -3.48
N PRO A 351 19.34 4.93 -2.85
CA PRO A 351 18.74 4.11 -1.81
C PRO A 351 18.19 2.79 -2.40
N VAL A 352 18.40 1.69 -1.68
CA VAL A 352 17.92 0.35 -2.07
C VAL A 352 16.46 0.19 -1.66
N ALA A 353 15.55 0.05 -2.63
CA ALA A 353 14.15 -0.27 -2.36
C ALA A 353 13.83 -1.74 -2.58
N VAL A 354 13.08 -2.33 -1.66
CA VAL A 354 12.58 -3.71 -1.75
C VAL A 354 11.05 -3.73 -1.64
N PRO A 355 10.36 -4.65 -2.32
CA PRO A 355 8.91 -4.73 -2.24
C PRO A 355 8.47 -5.13 -0.83
N ARG A 356 7.50 -4.40 -0.27
CA ARG A 356 6.80 -4.84 0.94
C ARG A 356 6.01 -6.12 0.69
N TRP A 357 5.71 -6.83 1.77
CA TRP A 357 4.74 -7.91 1.76
C TRP A 357 3.31 -7.37 1.53
N SER A 358 2.49 -8.14 0.82
CA SER A 358 1.08 -7.83 0.53
C SER A 358 0.22 -9.03 0.92
N ALA A 359 -0.94 -8.75 1.54
CA ALA A 359 -1.82 -9.80 2.01
C ALA A 359 -3.27 -9.33 2.16
N SER A 360 -4.17 -10.31 2.15
CA SER A 360 -5.58 -10.17 2.53
C SER A 360 -5.86 -11.00 3.78
N ILE A 361 -6.68 -10.46 4.68
CA ILE A 361 -7.14 -11.09 5.92
C ILE A 361 -8.57 -11.59 5.70
N VAL A 362 -8.73 -12.90 5.83
CA VAL A 362 -10.03 -13.59 5.78
C VAL A 362 -10.39 -14.02 7.20
N ASP A 363 -11.29 -13.29 7.85
CA ASP A 363 -11.77 -13.67 9.18
C ASP A 363 -12.75 -14.85 9.11
N PRO A 364 -12.99 -15.58 10.21
CA PRO A 364 -13.83 -16.79 10.20
C PRO A 364 -15.26 -16.56 9.72
N GLN A 365 -15.82 -15.37 9.95
CA GLN A 365 -17.15 -15.03 9.49
C GLN A 365 -17.18 -14.85 7.97
N THR A 366 -16.18 -14.14 7.42
CA THR A 366 -15.99 -13.97 5.99
C THR A 366 -15.74 -15.32 5.30
N ASP A 367 -14.94 -16.20 5.90
CA ASP A 367 -14.63 -17.52 5.35
C ASP A 367 -15.89 -18.42 5.31
N ARG A 368 -16.72 -18.39 6.36
CA ARG A 368 -18.03 -19.07 6.35
C ARG A 368 -18.96 -18.54 5.26
N ARG A 369 -19.02 -17.22 5.07
CA ARG A 369 -19.81 -16.60 3.99
C ARG A 369 -19.30 -17.03 2.62
N LEU A 370 -17.98 -17.00 2.40
CA LEU A 370 -17.37 -17.55 1.17
C LEU A 370 -17.75 -19.01 0.94
N GLY A 371 -17.72 -19.84 1.99
CA GLY A 371 -18.14 -21.24 1.94
C GLY A 371 -19.60 -21.42 1.54
N ARG A 372 -20.54 -20.67 2.15
CA ARG A 372 -21.97 -20.68 1.77
C ARG A 372 -22.18 -20.26 0.32
N LEU A 373 -21.45 -19.25 -0.13
CA LEU A 373 -21.48 -18.79 -1.51
C LEU A 373 -20.72 -19.72 -2.47
N GLY A 374 -19.97 -20.69 -1.94
CA GLY A 374 -19.00 -21.54 -2.65
C GLY A 374 -18.09 -20.74 -3.58
N LEU A 375 -17.51 -19.66 -3.04
CA LEU A 375 -16.57 -18.75 -3.69
C LEU A 375 -15.20 -18.84 -3.02
N VAL A 376 -14.17 -18.50 -3.77
CA VAL A 376 -12.82 -18.22 -3.26
C VAL A 376 -12.49 -16.74 -3.45
N ILE A 377 -11.44 -16.26 -2.77
CA ILE A 377 -11.02 -14.84 -2.83
C ILE A 377 -10.76 -14.37 -4.27
N ASP A 378 -10.20 -15.23 -5.12
CA ASP A 378 -9.89 -14.86 -6.51
C ASP A 378 -11.14 -14.59 -7.36
N ASP A 379 -12.30 -15.17 -6.98
CA ASP A 379 -13.57 -14.90 -7.66
C ASP A 379 -14.07 -13.47 -7.45
N LEU A 380 -13.54 -12.78 -6.43
CA LEU A 380 -13.88 -11.40 -6.12
C LEU A 380 -13.05 -10.39 -6.92
N ARG A 381 -11.97 -10.83 -7.59
CA ARG A 381 -11.12 -9.95 -8.40
C ARG A 381 -11.82 -9.43 -9.65
N ASP A 382 -12.70 -10.25 -10.23
CA ASP A 382 -13.60 -9.84 -11.31
C ASP A 382 -14.91 -9.29 -10.68
N PRO A 383 -15.29 -8.03 -10.96
CA PRO A 383 -16.51 -7.39 -10.45
C PRO A 383 -17.81 -8.14 -10.75
N HIS A 384 -17.80 -9.10 -11.66
CA HIS A 384 -18.99 -9.81 -12.11
C HIS A 384 -18.90 -11.34 -11.97
N ALA A 385 -17.72 -11.91 -11.70
CA ALA A 385 -17.55 -13.37 -11.63
C ALA A 385 -18.35 -13.99 -10.48
N ALA A 386 -18.30 -13.35 -9.31
CA ALA A 386 -19.04 -13.81 -8.14
C ALA A 386 -20.56 -13.82 -8.38
N GLU A 387 -21.14 -12.75 -8.93
CA GLU A 387 -22.59 -12.72 -9.23
C GLU A 387 -22.95 -13.70 -10.34
N ARG A 388 -22.08 -13.91 -11.33
CA ARG A 388 -22.28 -14.95 -12.36
C ARG A 388 -22.39 -16.30 -11.69
N ARG A 389 -21.43 -16.68 -10.83
CA ARG A 389 -21.49 -17.98 -10.14
C ARG A 389 -22.72 -18.15 -9.24
N ILE A 390 -23.09 -17.12 -8.48
CA ILE A 390 -24.29 -17.16 -7.63
C ILE A 390 -25.54 -17.31 -8.50
N GLY A 391 -25.69 -16.47 -9.53
CA GLY A 391 -26.83 -16.53 -10.45
C GLY A 391 -26.94 -17.87 -11.16
N ASP A 392 -25.80 -18.45 -11.54
CA ASP A 392 -25.75 -19.73 -12.22
C ASP A 392 -26.21 -20.84 -11.29
N ARG A 393 -25.74 -20.89 -10.05
CA ARG A 393 -26.19 -21.89 -9.06
C ARG A 393 -27.67 -21.73 -8.70
N ALA A 394 -28.18 -20.51 -8.73
CA ALA A 394 -29.57 -20.18 -8.45
C ALA A 394 -30.55 -20.53 -9.58
N ILE A 395 -30.09 -20.94 -10.76
CA ILE A 395 -30.98 -21.46 -11.81
C ILE A 395 -31.50 -22.84 -11.37
N PRO A 396 -32.82 -23.03 -11.24
CA PRO A 396 -33.40 -24.35 -10.95
C PRO A 396 -32.93 -25.39 -11.95
N ILE A 397 -32.56 -26.58 -11.48
CA ILE A 397 -32.00 -27.65 -12.32
C ILE A 397 -32.88 -27.91 -13.55
N ALA A 398 -34.20 -28.04 -13.35
CA ALA A 398 -35.15 -28.25 -14.44
C ALA A 398 -35.06 -27.16 -15.51
N LEU A 399 -35.00 -25.89 -15.12
CA LEU A 399 -34.91 -24.77 -16.08
C LEU A 399 -33.56 -24.73 -16.80
N ARG A 400 -32.46 -25.08 -16.11
CA ARG A 400 -31.13 -25.21 -16.72
C ARG A 400 -31.14 -26.33 -17.77
N THR A 401 -31.66 -27.50 -17.42
CA THR A 401 -31.75 -28.65 -18.32
C THR A 401 -32.54 -28.32 -19.59
N GLU A 402 -33.68 -27.63 -19.46
CA GLU A 402 -34.48 -27.21 -20.62
C GLU A 402 -33.76 -26.17 -21.49
N LEU A 403 -33.02 -25.22 -20.90
CA LEU A 403 -32.22 -24.26 -21.65
C LEU A 403 -31.09 -24.94 -22.44
N GLU A 404 -30.39 -25.88 -21.81
CA GLU A 404 -29.34 -26.67 -22.45
C GLU A 404 -29.91 -27.53 -23.59
N ALA A 405 -31.04 -28.19 -23.36
CA ALA A 405 -31.74 -28.98 -24.37
C ALA A 405 -32.21 -28.13 -25.55
N LEU A 406 -32.79 -26.95 -25.28
CA LEU A 406 -33.21 -26.00 -26.32
C LEU A 406 -32.03 -25.55 -27.18
N ARG A 407 -30.90 -25.21 -26.55
CA ARG A 407 -29.69 -24.78 -27.26
C ARG A 407 -29.15 -25.90 -28.16
N ALA A 408 -29.11 -27.13 -27.65
CA ALA A 408 -28.70 -28.30 -28.41
C ALA A 408 -29.64 -28.59 -29.60
N GLU A 409 -30.95 -28.46 -29.40
CA GLU A 409 -31.93 -28.66 -30.48
C GLU A 409 -31.81 -27.61 -31.58
N VAL A 410 -31.68 -26.33 -31.21
CA VAL A 410 -31.45 -25.25 -32.17
C VAL A 410 -30.18 -25.50 -32.97
N GLN A 411 -29.08 -25.87 -32.31
CA GLN A 411 -27.83 -26.18 -32.98
C GLN A 411 -28.00 -27.34 -33.98
N ARG A 412 -28.62 -28.43 -33.54
CA ARG A 412 -28.89 -29.61 -34.38
C ARG A 412 -29.73 -29.26 -35.60
N ARG A 413 -30.79 -28.47 -35.44
CA ARG A 413 -31.67 -28.07 -36.55
C ARG A 413 -31.00 -27.12 -37.54
N MET A 414 -30.22 -26.15 -37.04
CA MET A 414 -29.45 -25.26 -37.92
C MET A 414 -28.43 -26.02 -38.76
N GLN A 415 -27.75 -27.02 -38.17
CA GLN A 415 -26.81 -27.89 -38.91
C GLN A 415 -27.52 -28.76 -39.94
N ALA A 416 -28.68 -29.33 -39.59
CA ALA A 416 -29.49 -30.12 -40.54
C ALA A 416 -29.97 -29.26 -41.72
N MET A 417 -30.35 -28.00 -41.48
CA MET A 417 -30.74 -27.08 -42.56
C MET A 417 -29.57 -26.73 -43.48
N LEU A 418 -28.37 -26.53 -42.93
CA LEU A 418 -27.16 -26.31 -43.73
C LEU A 418 -26.85 -27.52 -44.62
N ALA A 419 -26.93 -28.73 -44.06
CA ALA A 419 -26.74 -29.98 -44.81
C ALA A 419 -27.79 -30.15 -45.92
N ALA A 420 -29.07 -29.97 -45.61
CA ALA A 420 -30.15 -30.10 -46.59
C ALA A 420 -30.03 -29.04 -47.72
N ASN A 421 -29.64 -27.80 -47.39
CA ASN A 421 -29.39 -26.77 -48.41
C ASN A 421 -28.22 -27.15 -49.33
N ALA A 422 -27.19 -27.80 -48.80
CA ALA A 422 -26.06 -28.29 -49.62
C ALA A 422 -26.46 -29.45 -50.53
N GLU A 423 -27.30 -30.38 -50.04
CA GLU A 423 -27.82 -31.50 -50.84
C GLU A 423 -28.69 -31.04 -52.01
N GLU A 424 -29.46 -29.97 -51.84
CA GLU A 424 -30.33 -29.37 -52.87
C GLU A 424 -29.61 -28.36 -53.80
N GLY A 425 -28.28 -28.40 -53.87
CA GLY A 425 -27.50 -27.55 -54.78
C GLY A 425 -27.40 -26.08 -54.36
N GLU A 426 -27.44 -25.81 -53.04
CA GLU A 426 -27.28 -24.48 -52.43
C GLU A 426 -28.29 -23.44 -52.94
N LEU A 427 -29.58 -23.72 -52.74
CA LEU A 427 -30.67 -22.80 -53.08
C LEU A 427 -30.42 -21.37 -52.54
N ILE A 428 -29.80 -21.25 -51.36
CA ILE A 428 -29.27 -20.00 -50.81
C ILE A 428 -27.84 -20.16 -50.32
N ALA A 429 -27.10 -19.04 -50.23
CA ALA A 429 -25.73 -19.04 -49.73
C ALA A 429 -25.66 -19.48 -48.25
N PRO A 430 -24.78 -20.43 -47.86
CA PRO A 430 -24.67 -20.96 -46.48
C PRO A 430 -24.54 -19.88 -45.39
N ARG A 431 -23.79 -18.81 -45.68
CA ARG A 431 -23.63 -17.65 -44.79
C ARG A 431 -24.95 -17.01 -44.33
N VAL A 432 -26.02 -17.13 -45.12
CA VAL A 432 -27.34 -16.60 -44.77
C VAL A 432 -27.96 -17.44 -43.65
N LEU A 433 -27.88 -18.77 -43.76
CA LEU A 433 -28.33 -19.72 -42.74
C LEU A 433 -27.49 -19.61 -41.47
N GLU A 434 -26.17 -19.51 -41.61
CA GLU A 434 -25.25 -19.29 -40.48
C GLU A 434 -25.57 -17.97 -39.75
N GLY A 435 -25.77 -16.88 -40.50
CA GLY A 435 -26.14 -15.59 -39.94
C GLY A 435 -27.47 -15.63 -39.19
N ALA A 436 -28.49 -16.31 -39.73
CA ALA A 436 -29.76 -16.53 -39.04
C ALA A 436 -29.57 -17.36 -37.75
N GLY A 437 -28.77 -18.41 -37.80
CA GLY A 437 -28.40 -19.22 -36.63
C GLY A 437 -27.74 -18.39 -35.54
N GLN A 438 -26.76 -17.56 -35.90
CA GLN A 438 -26.09 -16.63 -34.97
C GLN A 438 -27.07 -15.67 -34.29
N GLN A 439 -28.06 -15.15 -35.03
CA GLN A 439 -29.11 -14.30 -34.45
C GLN A 439 -30.00 -15.05 -33.45
N ILE A 440 -30.33 -16.31 -33.73
CA ILE A 440 -31.10 -17.15 -32.80
C ILE A 440 -30.28 -17.40 -31.53
N PHE A 441 -29.01 -17.77 -31.64
CA PHE A 441 -28.14 -17.95 -30.47
C PHE A 441 -28.00 -16.65 -29.66
N HIS A 442 -27.87 -15.49 -30.32
CA HIS A 442 -27.87 -14.19 -29.62
C HIS A 442 -29.16 -13.92 -28.83
N ARG A 443 -30.32 -14.43 -29.28
CA ARG A 443 -31.57 -14.31 -28.55
C ARG A 443 -31.63 -15.29 -27.37
N LEU A 444 -31.13 -16.52 -27.55
CA LEU A 444 -31.00 -17.50 -26.47
C LEU A 444 -30.07 -17.00 -25.37
N ASP A 445 -28.92 -16.42 -25.73
CA ASP A 445 -27.98 -15.82 -24.77
C ASP A 445 -28.64 -14.67 -23.99
N ARG A 446 -29.46 -13.85 -24.65
CA ARG A 446 -30.24 -12.81 -23.97
C ARG A 446 -31.29 -13.39 -23.02
N LEU A 447 -31.98 -14.46 -23.39
CA LEU A 447 -32.95 -15.14 -22.53
C LEU A 447 -32.25 -15.70 -21.28
N GLU A 448 -31.14 -16.42 -21.48
CA GLU A 448 -30.35 -17.00 -20.40
C GLU A 448 -29.85 -15.92 -19.43
N ARG A 449 -29.40 -14.77 -19.96
CA ARG A 449 -29.00 -13.63 -19.13
C ARG A 449 -30.16 -13.09 -18.28
N ARG A 450 -31.38 -13.01 -18.83
CA ARG A 450 -32.57 -12.59 -18.07
C ARG A 450 -32.94 -13.60 -16.99
N ILE A 451 -32.85 -14.89 -17.28
CA ILE A 451 -33.08 -15.96 -16.30
C ILE A 451 -32.07 -15.88 -15.16
N ARG A 452 -30.77 -15.75 -15.47
CA ARG A 452 -29.71 -15.53 -14.48
C ARG A 452 -30.02 -14.32 -13.58
N THR A 453 -30.39 -13.18 -14.17
CA THR A 453 -30.76 -11.97 -13.40
C THR A 453 -31.98 -12.21 -12.51
N ALA A 454 -33.01 -12.89 -13.00
CA ALA A 454 -34.21 -13.21 -12.21
C ALA A 454 -33.91 -14.20 -11.07
N SER A 455 -33.08 -15.22 -11.32
CA SER A 455 -32.61 -16.17 -10.31
C SER A 455 -31.80 -15.47 -9.21
N ARG A 456 -30.90 -14.55 -9.57
CA ARG A 456 -30.18 -13.71 -8.59
C ARG A 456 -31.12 -12.90 -7.70
N GLY A 457 -32.17 -12.33 -8.29
CA GLY A 457 -33.17 -11.55 -7.55
C GLY A 457 -33.95 -12.34 -6.50
N ARG A 458 -33.92 -13.68 -6.55
CA ARG A 458 -34.51 -14.56 -5.54
C ARG A 458 -33.53 -14.90 -4.40
N GLU A 459 -32.24 -14.71 -4.62
CA GLU A 459 -31.16 -15.03 -3.67
C GLU A 459 -30.74 -13.81 -2.84
N THR A 460 -31.71 -13.19 -2.16
CA THR A 460 -31.47 -11.97 -1.37
C THR A 460 -30.39 -12.18 -0.30
N GLU A 461 -30.39 -13.32 0.38
CA GLU A 461 -29.39 -13.64 1.40
C GLU A 461 -27.99 -13.84 0.80
N ALA A 462 -27.87 -14.55 -0.33
CA ALA A 462 -26.59 -14.74 -1.00
C ALA A 462 -26.02 -13.41 -1.53
N MET A 463 -26.87 -12.50 -2.01
CA MET A 463 -26.45 -11.17 -2.46
C MET A 463 -26.05 -10.26 -1.30
N ALA A 464 -26.73 -10.36 -0.14
CA ALA A 464 -26.32 -9.68 1.08
C ALA A 464 -24.96 -10.21 1.58
N ASP A 465 -24.78 -11.53 1.62
CA ASP A 465 -23.50 -12.16 1.96
C ASP A 465 -22.38 -11.72 1.00
N LEU A 466 -22.65 -11.67 -0.31
CA LEU A 466 -21.68 -11.20 -1.29
C LEU A 466 -21.30 -9.73 -1.04
N THR A 467 -22.27 -8.88 -0.73
CA THR A 467 -22.05 -7.46 -0.43
C THR A 467 -21.12 -7.31 0.77
N ALA A 468 -21.38 -8.03 1.86
CA ALA A 468 -20.55 -8.00 3.06
C ALA A 468 -19.15 -8.58 2.81
N VAL A 469 -19.04 -9.70 2.09
CA VAL A 469 -17.74 -10.29 1.71
C VAL A 469 -16.92 -9.33 0.84
N ARG A 470 -17.54 -8.64 -0.11
CA ARG A 470 -16.86 -7.63 -0.94
C ARG A 470 -16.43 -6.43 -0.12
N ALA A 471 -17.26 -5.95 0.80
CA ALA A 471 -16.88 -4.86 1.69
C ALA A 471 -15.58 -5.17 2.45
N ILE A 472 -15.35 -6.44 2.79
CA ILE A 472 -14.17 -6.89 3.53
C ILE A 472 -12.97 -7.17 2.62
N LEU A 473 -13.14 -7.94 1.55
CA LEU A 473 -12.01 -8.47 0.75
C LEU A 473 -11.69 -7.65 -0.50
N MET A 474 -12.72 -7.03 -1.10
CA MET A 474 -12.59 -6.18 -2.29
C MET A 474 -13.37 -4.86 -2.14
N PRO A 475 -13.13 -4.10 -1.05
CA PRO A 475 -13.83 -2.84 -0.75
C PRO A 475 -13.75 -1.88 -1.93
N GLU A 476 -14.91 -1.44 -2.42
CA GLU A 476 -15.02 -0.51 -3.56
C GLU A 476 -14.27 -1.00 -4.82
N GLY A 477 -14.10 -2.33 -4.98
CA GLY A 477 -13.35 -2.91 -6.09
C GLY A 477 -11.82 -2.83 -5.95
N HIS A 478 -11.31 -2.41 -4.80
CA HIS A 478 -9.88 -2.35 -4.50
C HIS A 478 -9.48 -3.43 -3.51
N ARG A 479 -8.19 -3.76 -3.46
CA ARG A 479 -7.65 -4.70 -2.47
C ARG A 479 -7.89 -4.19 -1.05
N GLN A 480 -8.23 -5.12 -0.15
CA GLN A 480 -8.45 -4.86 1.27
C GLN A 480 -7.37 -3.96 1.88
N GLU A 481 -6.09 -4.31 1.67
CA GLU A 481 -4.95 -3.61 2.25
C GLU A 481 -4.89 -2.10 1.91
N ARG A 482 -5.56 -1.65 0.84
CA ARG A 482 -5.55 -0.26 0.33
C ARG A 482 -6.71 0.60 0.81
N ARG A 483 -7.73 0.01 1.42
CA ARG A 483 -8.97 0.72 1.76
C ARG A 483 -9.32 0.59 3.24
N LEU A 484 -9.30 -0.62 3.78
CA LEU A 484 -9.78 -0.83 5.14
C LEU A 484 -8.72 -0.50 6.17
N ASN A 485 -9.18 0.01 7.31
CA ASN A 485 -8.41 0.12 8.53
C ASN A 485 -8.21 -1.26 9.17
N LEU A 486 -7.02 -1.53 9.70
CA LEU A 486 -6.70 -2.80 10.35
C LEU A 486 -7.23 -2.90 11.80
N VAL A 487 -7.47 -1.77 12.47
CA VAL A 487 -7.85 -1.71 13.89
C VAL A 487 -9.08 -2.58 14.22
N PRO A 488 -10.18 -2.56 13.45
CA PRO A 488 -11.33 -3.43 13.74
C PRO A 488 -10.99 -4.91 13.73
N LEU A 489 -10.11 -5.36 12.82
CA LEU A 489 -9.69 -6.76 12.74
C LEU A 489 -8.76 -7.15 13.90
N LEU A 490 -7.86 -6.26 14.31
CA LEU A 490 -7.02 -6.48 15.50
C LEU A 490 -7.83 -6.47 16.79
N ALA A 491 -8.84 -5.60 16.91
CA ALA A 491 -9.73 -5.59 18.07
C ALA A 491 -10.56 -6.89 18.19
N ARG A 492 -10.91 -7.52 17.05
CA ARG A 492 -11.62 -8.81 17.03
C ARG A 492 -10.74 -10.03 17.27
N HIS A 493 -9.51 -10.02 16.77
CA HIS A 493 -8.68 -11.23 16.67
C HIS A 493 -7.33 -11.17 17.40
N GLY A 494 -6.95 -9.98 17.88
CA GLY A 494 -5.82 -9.74 18.77
C GLY A 494 -4.51 -10.37 18.31
N GLU A 495 -3.81 -10.97 19.27
CA GLU A 495 -2.50 -11.58 19.08
C GLU A 495 -2.49 -12.70 18.05
N THR A 496 -3.59 -13.44 17.90
CA THR A 496 -3.66 -14.54 16.93
C THR A 496 -3.52 -14.02 15.50
N LEU A 497 -4.20 -12.91 15.18
CA LEU A 497 -4.04 -12.27 13.88
C LEU A 497 -2.64 -11.69 13.71
N LEU A 498 -2.12 -11.02 14.73
CA LEU A 498 -0.79 -10.43 14.68
C LEU A 498 0.30 -11.48 14.46
N ALA A 499 0.21 -12.64 15.10
CA ALA A 499 1.13 -13.75 14.91
C ALA A 499 1.12 -14.26 13.45
N GLN A 500 -0.06 -14.40 12.84
CA GLN A 500 -0.16 -14.79 11.44
C GLN A 500 0.39 -13.72 10.49
N LEU A 501 0.14 -12.44 10.77
CA LEU A 501 0.70 -11.34 9.97
C LEU A 501 2.23 -11.35 10.04
N ARG A 502 2.81 -11.55 11.22
CA ARG A 502 4.27 -11.66 11.41
C ARG A 502 4.85 -12.87 10.68
N ALA A 503 4.18 -14.02 10.75
CA ALA A 503 4.60 -15.23 10.03
C ALA A 503 4.61 -15.01 8.50
N GLY A 504 3.57 -14.38 7.96
CA GLY A 504 3.50 -14.01 6.55
C GLY A 504 4.63 -13.06 6.12
N ALA A 505 4.85 -12.00 6.89
CA ALA A 505 5.95 -11.06 6.64
C ALA A 505 7.34 -11.74 6.72
N ALA A 506 7.54 -12.66 7.66
CA ALA A 506 8.79 -13.41 7.80
C ALA A 506 9.07 -14.36 6.62
N MET A 507 8.04 -15.00 6.07
CA MET A 507 8.17 -15.81 4.85
C MET A 507 8.58 -14.93 3.67
N HIS A 508 7.91 -13.77 3.48
CA HIS A 508 8.26 -12.79 2.44
C HIS A 508 9.69 -12.25 2.59
N ALA A 509 10.11 -11.90 3.81
CA ALA A 509 11.49 -11.47 4.05
C ALA A 509 12.52 -12.57 3.71
N GLY A 510 12.15 -13.85 3.87
CA GLY A 510 12.94 -14.99 3.41
C GLY A 510 13.26 -14.93 1.93
N THR A 511 12.26 -14.66 1.09
CA THR A 511 12.42 -14.58 -0.37
C THR A 511 13.21 -13.35 -0.83
N LEU A 512 13.54 -12.41 0.04
CA LEU A 512 14.34 -11.22 -0.28
C LEU A 512 15.83 -11.39 0.06
N VAL A 513 16.15 -12.19 1.07
CA VAL A 513 17.53 -12.36 1.58
C VAL A 513 18.14 -13.69 1.16
N VAL A 514 17.31 -14.73 1.07
CA VAL A 514 17.68 -16.09 0.64
C VAL A 514 16.60 -16.57 -0.35
N PRO A 515 16.51 -15.96 -1.54
CA PRO A 515 15.49 -16.24 -2.57
C PRO A 515 15.55 -17.65 -3.14
#